data_AF-A0A094CFY3-F1
#
_entry.id   AF-A0A094CFY3-F1
#
_cell.length_a   1.000
_cell.length_b   1.000
_cell.length_c   1.000
_cell.angle_alpha   90.00
_cell.angle_beta   90.00
_cell.angle_gamma   90.00
#
_symmetry.space_group_name_H-M   'P 1'
#
loop_
_entity.id
_entity.type
_entity.pdbx_description
1 polymer ?
#
loop_
_entity_poly.entity_id
_entity_poly.type
_entity_poly.pdbx_seq_one_letter_code
_entity_poly.pdbx_strand_id
1 'polypeptide(L)'
;MIGTSTAEYIFIRSCILFLHNIAFVSLLYCVLLLHSLPTALYINRLPLPIETWLVAEAAFFAVFFLPYRWHLQRSAIHPILPPPEERARLFERCNATVRDPEKYLSKWFLGAKEEHIKRENVKEFFRWAFLNTGQTNNEDEEEIEDYVKTMEKLLGRNIPLGKGSARSLRLTLDKVDCLHRSLLWYLCVYIVDTITYWSMLHNGFHFHRTSIARFFTLFPLRPLTLLSTYHSPAEHLTYWHRPHSSKTQLPVLFIHGIGIGLYPYTNFLSDK
;
A
#
# COMPACT_ATOMS: atom_id res chain seq x y z
N MET A 1 19.16 7.63 5.44
CA MET A 1 18.28 7.26 6.57
C MET A 1 18.00 8.51 7.37
N ILE A 2 16.74 8.78 7.73
CA ILE A 2 16.42 9.88 8.64
C ILE A 2 17.12 9.59 9.97
N GLY A 3 17.80 10.58 10.55
CA GLY A 3 18.64 10.35 11.72
C GLY A 3 17.85 9.88 12.94
N THR A 4 18.58 9.36 13.93
CA THR A 4 18.03 8.74 15.13
C THR A 4 17.81 9.74 16.27
N SER A 5 17.89 11.05 16.00
CA SER A 5 17.77 12.06 17.05
C SER A 5 16.31 12.26 17.48
N THR A 6 16.12 12.63 18.75
CA THR A 6 14.80 12.99 19.29
C THR A 6 14.19 14.17 18.55
N ALA A 7 15.01 15.13 18.10
CA ALA A 7 14.56 16.29 17.35
C ALA A 7 13.97 15.89 15.99
N GLU A 8 14.63 15.00 15.24
CA GLU A 8 14.11 14.46 13.98
C GLU A 8 12.83 13.67 14.18
N TYR A 9 12.76 12.87 15.25
CA TYR A 9 11.52 12.14 15.58
C TYR A 9 10.35 13.09 15.83
N ILE A 10 10.55 14.15 16.64
CA ILE A 10 9.54 15.17 16.90
C ILE A 10 9.14 15.86 15.60
N PHE A 11 10.11 16.25 14.77
CA PHE A 11 9.86 16.88 13.48
C PHE A 11 8.99 16.00 12.57
N ILE A 12 9.34 14.73 12.38
CA ILE A 12 8.56 13.78 11.57
C ILE A 12 7.14 13.62 12.13
N ARG A 13 6.99 13.45 13.44
CA ARG A 13 5.68 13.31 14.08
C ARG A 13 4.83 14.55 13.87
N SER A 14 5.41 15.74 14.01
CA SER A 14 4.74 17.01 13.74
C SER A 14 4.32 17.13 12.27
N CYS A 15 5.18 16.77 11.30
CA CYS A 15 4.82 16.75 9.88
C CYS A 15 3.68 15.77 9.58
N ILE A 16 3.71 14.56 10.17
CA ILE A 16 2.65 13.57 10.05
C ILE A 16 1.34 14.15 10.59
N LEU A 17 1.35 14.69 11.81
CA LEU A 17 0.15 15.27 12.43
C LEU A 17 -0.39 16.42 11.59
N PHE A 18 0.46 17.32 11.12
CA PHE A 18 0.07 18.41 10.24
C PHE A 18 -0.60 17.88 8.97
N LEU A 19 0.08 17.03 8.20
CA LEU A 19 -0.43 16.51 6.93
C LEU A 19 -1.74 15.70 7.06
N HIS A 20 -1.91 14.97 8.16
CA HIS A 20 -3.15 14.20 8.41
C HIS A 20 -4.33 15.10 8.77
N ASN A 21 -4.09 16.24 9.42
CA ASN A 21 -5.16 17.13 9.90
C ASN A 21 -5.55 18.22 8.90
N ILE A 22 -4.79 18.44 7.81
CA ILE A 22 -5.11 19.46 6.78
C ILE A 22 -6.53 19.31 6.26
N ALA A 23 -6.98 18.09 5.94
CA ALA A 23 -8.31 17.87 5.40
C ALA A 23 -9.43 18.24 6.40
N PHE A 24 -9.26 17.88 7.68
CA PHE A 24 -10.23 18.21 8.72
C PHE A 24 -10.29 19.71 8.98
N VAL A 25 -9.13 20.39 9.01
CA VAL A 25 -9.06 21.86 9.15
C VAL A 25 -9.70 22.54 7.94
N SER A 26 -9.45 22.02 6.74
CA SER A 26 -10.03 22.53 5.49
C SER A 26 -11.55 22.39 5.46
N LEU A 27 -12.08 21.24 5.89
CA LEU A 27 -13.51 21.02 6.04
C LEU A 27 -14.14 21.97 7.07
N LEU A 28 -13.52 22.10 8.25
CA LEU A 28 -13.99 23.01 9.29
C LEU A 28 -14.05 24.45 8.76
N TYR A 29 -13.00 24.89 8.05
CA TYR A 29 -12.97 26.21 7.43
C TYR A 29 -14.12 26.40 6.41
N CYS A 30 -14.38 25.41 5.54
CA CYS A 30 -15.50 25.47 4.59
C CYS A 30 -16.86 25.54 5.29
N VAL A 31 -17.06 24.80 6.39
CA VAL A 31 -18.30 24.84 7.19
C VAL A 31 -18.48 26.22 7.84
N LEU A 32 -17.41 26.80 8.39
CA LEU A 32 -17.46 28.14 8.99
C LEU A 32 -17.73 29.24 7.95
N LEU A 33 -17.32 29.06 6.69
CA LEU A 33 -17.66 29.99 5.61
C LEU A 33 -19.14 29.93 5.20
N LEU A 34 -19.78 28.75 5.31
CA LEU A 34 -21.17 28.53 4.92
C LEU A 34 -22.18 28.92 6.00
N HIS A 35 -21.82 28.81 7.28
CA HIS A 35 -22.67 29.25 8.37
C HIS A 35 -22.53 30.76 8.59
N SER A 36 -23.66 31.46 8.73
CA SER A 36 -23.73 32.87 9.13
C SER A 36 -23.23 33.03 10.57
N LEU A 37 -21.90 33.00 10.78
CA LEU A 37 -21.33 33.25 12.09
C LEU A 37 -21.65 34.69 12.54
N PRO A 38 -21.79 34.92 13.86
CA PRO A 38 -21.99 36.25 14.42
C PRO A 38 -20.94 37.20 13.87
N THR A 39 -21.31 38.44 13.57
CA THR A 39 -20.47 39.43 12.87
C THR A 39 -19.08 39.64 13.50
N ALA A 40 -18.93 39.32 14.79
CA ALA A 40 -17.67 39.35 15.55
C ALA A 40 -16.67 38.23 15.21
N LEU A 41 -17.11 37.16 14.55
CA LEU A 41 -16.30 36.04 14.07
C LEU A 41 -16.21 36.01 12.54
N TYR A 42 -16.39 37.16 11.86
CA TYR A 42 -15.91 37.30 10.49
C TYR A 42 -14.39 37.08 10.51
N ILE A 43 -14.00 35.83 10.33
CA ILE A 43 -12.62 35.42 10.12
C ILE A 43 -12.17 36.29 8.95
N ASN A 44 -11.14 37.13 9.18
CA ASN A 44 -10.46 37.84 8.11
C ASN A 44 -10.23 36.84 6.98
N ARG A 45 -10.90 37.05 5.84
CA ARG A 45 -10.81 36.09 4.73
C ARG A 45 -9.34 35.85 4.44
N LEU A 46 -8.98 34.57 4.31
CA LEU A 46 -7.63 34.23 3.96
C LEU A 46 -7.34 34.74 2.54
N PRO A 47 -6.06 34.97 2.21
CA PRO A 47 -5.69 35.26 0.82
C PRO A 47 -6.30 34.23 -0.13
N LEU A 48 -6.83 34.71 -1.26
CA LEU A 48 -7.53 33.90 -2.25
C LEU A 48 -6.82 32.58 -2.61
N PRO A 49 -5.47 32.51 -2.76
CA PRO A 49 -4.79 31.25 -3.05
C PRO A 49 -4.93 30.21 -1.92
N ILE A 50 -4.86 30.66 -0.67
CA ILE A 50 -4.98 29.79 0.52
C ILE A 50 -6.41 29.32 0.66
N GLU A 51 -7.39 30.22 0.51
CA GLU A 51 -8.81 29.86 0.52
C GLU A 51 -9.13 28.83 -0.58
N THR A 52 -8.67 29.08 -1.81
CA THR A 52 -8.83 28.15 -2.94
C THR A 52 -8.22 26.78 -2.63
N TRP A 53 -7.03 26.74 -2.03
CA TRP A 53 -6.37 25.50 -1.66
C TRP A 53 -7.13 24.72 -0.58
N LEU A 54 -7.61 25.39 0.47
CA LEU A 54 -8.41 24.77 1.52
C LEU A 54 -9.72 24.20 0.96
N VAL A 55 -10.39 24.94 0.08
CA VAL A 55 -11.59 24.43 -0.61
C VAL A 55 -11.26 23.21 -1.46
N ALA A 56 -10.15 23.22 -2.19
CA ALA A 56 -9.70 22.07 -2.99
C ALA A 56 -9.38 20.84 -2.13
N GLU A 57 -8.71 21.02 -0.98
CA GLU A 57 -8.44 19.93 -0.02
C GLU A 57 -9.74 19.36 0.57
N ALA A 58 -10.66 20.23 0.99
CA ALA A 58 -11.96 19.81 1.51
C ALA A 58 -12.76 19.03 0.45
N ALA A 59 -12.78 19.52 -0.79
CA ALA A 59 -13.45 18.86 -1.90
C ALA A 59 -12.79 17.52 -2.24
N PHE A 60 -11.46 17.45 -2.30
CA PHE A 60 -10.73 16.21 -2.53
C PHE A 60 -11.00 15.17 -1.44
N PHE A 61 -10.99 15.59 -0.17
CA PHE A 61 -11.32 14.71 0.93
C PHE A 61 -12.76 14.19 0.84
N ALA A 62 -13.74 15.08 0.67
CA ALA A 62 -15.15 14.73 0.72
C ALA A 62 -15.65 14.00 -0.53
N VAL A 63 -15.25 14.46 -1.72
CA VAL A 63 -15.79 13.99 -3.01
C VAL A 63 -14.96 12.84 -3.58
N PHE A 64 -13.65 12.81 -3.36
CA PHE A 64 -12.79 11.74 -3.89
C PHE A 64 -12.46 10.71 -2.81
N PHE A 65 -11.84 11.13 -1.70
CA PHE A 65 -11.32 10.18 -0.72
C PHE A 65 -12.41 9.41 0.03
N LEU A 66 -13.49 10.05 0.49
CA LEU A 66 -14.55 9.33 1.22
C LEU A 66 -15.26 8.27 0.35
N PRO A 67 -15.72 8.58 -0.88
CA PRO A 67 -16.32 7.57 -1.75
C PRO A 67 -15.34 6.48 -2.16
N TYR A 68 -14.09 6.84 -2.43
CA TYR A 68 -13.04 5.88 -2.76
C TYR A 68 -12.75 4.94 -1.59
N ARG A 69 -12.64 5.48 -0.37
CA ARG A 69 -12.49 4.68 0.85
C ARG A 69 -13.64 3.70 1.01
N TRP A 70 -14.88 4.13 0.78
CA TRP A 70 -16.05 3.25 0.83
C TRP A 70 -15.98 2.16 -0.26
N HIS A 71 -15.62 2.53 -1.48
CA HIS A 71 -15.44 1.58 -2.58
C HIS A 71 -14.38 0.51 -2.27
N LEU A 72 -13.27 0.88 -1.63
CA LEU A 72 -12.21 -0.05 -1.23
C LEU A 72 -12.62 -1.02 -0.12
N GLN A 73 -13.72 -0.79 0.60
CA GLN A 73 -14.24 -1.73 1.59
C GLN A 73 -15.14 -2.81 0.98
N ARG A 74 -15.36 -2.81 -0.34
CA ARG A 74 -16.11 -3.88 -1.01
C ARG A 74 -15.36 -5.19 -0.92
N SER A 75 -16.10 -6.29 -0.82
CA SER A 75 -15.52 -7.63 -0.83
C SER A 75 -14.67 -7.86 -2.07
N ALA A 76 -13.50 -8.48 -1.89
CA ALA A 76 -12.67 -8.88 -3.00
C ALA A 76 -13.42 -9.87 -3.92
N ILE A 77 -13.18 -9.76 -5.22
CA ILE A 77 -13.66 -10.74 -6.19
C ILE A 77 -12.65 -11.88 -6.21
N HIS A 78 -13.10 -13.06 -5.81
CA HIS A 78 -12.27 -14.26 -5.77
C HIS A 78 -12.40 -15.06 -7.07
N PRO A 79 -11.30 -15.69 -7.53
CA PRO A 79 -11.39 -16.66 -8.61
C PRO A 79 -12.21 -17.88 -8.16
N ILE A 80 -12.68 -18.66 -9.12
CA ILE A 80 -13.36 -19.94 -8.86
C ILE A 80 -12.42 -20.83 -8.04
N LEU A 81 -12.95 -21.45 -7.00
CA LEU A 81 -12.16 -22.33 -6.15
C LEU A 81 -11.70 -23.57 -6.93
N PRO A 82 -10.40 -23.91 -6.86
CA PRO A 82 -9.91 -25.18 -7.40
C PRO A 82 -10.59 -26.38 -6.73
N PRO A 83 -10.61 -27.55 -7.38
CA PRO A 83 -11.10 -28.79 -6.77
C PRO A 83 -10.37 -29.13 -5.46
N PRO A 84 -11.00 -29.87 -4.53
CA PRO A 84 -10.40 -30.21 -3.23
C PRO A 84 -9.01 -30.85 -3.32
N GLU A 85 -8.80 -31.75 -4.29
CA GLU A 85 -7.50 -32.41 -4.50
C GLU A 85 -6.38 -31.42 -4.85
N GLU A 86 -6.68 -30.41 -5.67
CA GLU A 86 -5.71 -29.38 -6.04
C GLU A 86 -5.39 -28.46 -4.87
N ARG A 87 -6.40 -28.15 -4.03
CA ARG A 87 -6.20 -27.37 -2.79
C ARG A 87 -5.31 -28.12 -1.79
N ALA A 88 -5.54 -29.42 -1.60
CA ALA A 88 -4.71 -30.25 -0.74
C ALA A 88 -3.25 -30.29 -1.23
N ARG A 89 -3.02 -30.48 -2.54
CA ARG A 89 -1.68 -30.41 -3.14
C ARG A 89 -1.02 -29.04 -2.96
N LEU A 90 -1.79 -27.96 -3.09
CA LEU A 90 -1.28 -26.61 -2.84
C LEU A 90 -0.86 -26.43 -1.38
N PHE A 91 -1.69 -26.89 -0.44
CA PHE A 91 -1.41 -26.86 1.00
C PHE A 91 -0.12 -27.63 1.34
N GLU A 92 0.05 -28.84 0.83
CA GLU A 92 1.27 -29.64 1.00
C GLU A 92 2.51 -28.92 0.46
N ARG A 93 2.43 -28.36 -0.75
CA ARG A 93 3.52 -27.62 -1.37
C ARG A 93 3.91 -26.38 -0.55
N CYS A 94 2.94 -25.63 -0.05
CA CYS A 94 3.18 -24.48 0.82
C CYS A 94 3.93 -24.91 2.08
N ASN A 95 3.44 -25.95 2.77
CA ASN A 95 4.01 -26.43 4.01
C ASN A 95 5.40 -27.06 3.85
N ALA A 96 5.68 -27.71 2.72
CA ALA A 96 7.01 -28.26 2.42
C ALA A 96 8.12 -27.19 2.40
N THR A 97 7.76 -25.92 2.20
CA THR A 97 8.73 -24.80 2.21
C THR A 97 8.92 -24.17 3.60
N VAL A 98 8.09 -24.56 4.58
CA VAL A 98 8.10 -23.99 5.93
C VAL A 98 9.22 -24.66 6.74
N ARG A 99 10.28 -23.89 7.02
CA ARG A 99 11.42 -24.35 7.85
C ARG A 99 11.14 -24.27 9.35
N ASP A 100 10.36 -23.28 9.76
CA ASP A 100 10.04 -22.96 11.16
C ASP A 100 8.53 -22.71 11.27
N PRO A 101 7.75 -23.75 11.61
CA PRO A 101 6.29 -23.67 11.67
C PRO A 101 5.76 -22.72 12.74
N GLU A 102 6.44 -22.59 13.87
CA GLU A 102 6.03 -21.67 14.96
C GLU A 102 6.18 -20.22 14.52
N LYS A 103 7.34 -19.87 13.95
CA LYS A 103 7.56 -18.53 13.42
C LYS A 103 6.69 -18.24 12.20
N TYR A 104 6.40 -19.25 11.39
CA TYR A 104 5.46 -19.12 10.27
C TYR A 104 4.09 -18.70 10.77
N LEU A 105 3.50 -19.43 11.73
CA LEU A 105 2.21 -19.07 12.30
C LEU A 105 2.29 -17.72 13.00
N SER A 106 3.25 -17.50 13.90
CA SER A 106 3.38 -16.23 14.62
C SER A 106 3.40 -15.03 13.67
N LYS A 107 4.13 -15.09 12.55
CA LYS A 107 4.16 -14.02 11.54
C LYS A 107 2.80 -13.79 10.86
N TRP A 108 2.10 -14.86 10.49
CA TRP A 108 0.75 -14.75 9.90
C TRP A 108 -0.30 -14.25 10.91
N PHE A 109 -0.04 -14.44 12.20
CA PHE A 109 -0.83 -13.93 13.32
C PHE A 109 -0.27 -12.64 13.93
N LEU A 110 0.34 -11.76 13.12
CA LEU A 110 0.79 -10.42 13.53
C LEU A 110 1.85 -10.41 14.66
N GLY A 111 2.67 -11.45 14.72
CA GLY A 111 3.67 -11.64 15.78
C GLY A 111 3.07 -12.12 17.11
N ALA A 112 1.85 -12.67 17.09
CA ALA A 112 1.22 -13.22 18.30
C ALA A 112 2.07 -14.36 18.88
N LYS A 113 2.06 -14.43 20.22
CA LYS A 113 2.60 -15.58 20.96
C LYS A 113 1.71 -16.79 20.76
N GLU A 114 2.33 -17.96 20.84
CA GLU A 114 1.68 -19.25 20.64
C GLU A 114 0.49 -19.52 21.58
N GLU A 115 0.55 -19.02 22.81
CA GLU A 115 -0.52 -19.12 23.81
C GLU A 115 -1.84 -18.45 23.37
N HIS A 116 -1.74 -17.45 22.48
CA HIS A 116 -2.89 -16.72 21.95
C HIS A 116 -3.41 -17.29 20.64
N ILE A 117 -2.66 -18.20 19.99
CA ILE A 117 -3.03 -18.86 18.74
C ILE A 117 -3.66 -20.20 19.10
N LYS A 118 -4.99 -20.26 18.99
CA LYS A 118 -5.76 -21.49 19.27
C LYS A 118 -6.34 -22.07 17.99
N ARG A 119 -6.87 -23.28 18.11
CA ARG A 119 -7.33 -24.10 16.98
C ARG A 119 -8.31 -23.35 16.08
N GLU A 120 -9.29 -22.64 16.65
CA GLU A 120 -10.26 -21.87 15.87
C GLU A 120 -9.64 -20.71 15.08
N ASN A 121 -8.60 -20.08 15.63
CA ASN A 121 -7.88 -19.02 14.91
C ASN A 121 -7.14 -19.58 13.68
N VAL A 122 -6.56 -20.78 13.82
CA VAL A 122 -5.86 -21.47 12.72
C VAL A 122 -6.85 -21.95 11.65
N LYS A 123 -8.02 -22.45 12.04
CA LYS A 123 -9.10 -22.76 11.09
C LYS A 123 -9.54 -21.51 10.30
N GLU A 124 -9.76 -20.38 10.97
CA GLU A 124 -10.08 -19.10 10.32
C GLU A 124 -9.00 -18.67 9.31
N PHE A 125 -7.72 -18.89 9.65
CA PHE A 125 -6.60 -18.63 8.75
C PHE A 125 -6.63 -19.52 7.50
N PHE A 126 -6.83 -20.83 7.65
CA PHE A 126 -6.84 -21.74 6.49
C PHE A 126 -8.07 -21.58 5.60
N ARG A 127 -9.25 -21.27 6.16
CA ARG A 127 -10.44 -20.92 5.37
C ARG A 127 -10.19 -19.72 4.47
N TRP A 128 -9.51 -18.70 4.98
CA TRP A 128 -9.09 -17.59 4.14
C TRP A 128 -8.04 -18.02 3.11
N ALA A 129 -6.96 -18.68 3.56
CA ALA A 129 -5.78 -18.94 2.73
C ALA A 129 -6.05 -19.88 1.54
N PHE A 130 -6.91 -20.90 1.70
CA PHE A 130 -7.14 -21.94 0.69
C PHE A 130 -8.55 -21.91 0.10
N LEU A 131 -9.54 -21.41 0.83
CA LEU A 131 -10.94 -21.39 0.41
C LEU A 131 -11.47 -19.98 0.13
N ASN A 132 -10.64 -18.94 0.28
CA ASN A 132 -11.03 -17.55 0.03
C ASN A 132 -12.28 -17.09 0.80
N THR A 133 -12.62 -17.74 1.91
CA THR A 133 -13.87 -17.50 2.64
C THR A 133 -13.61 -17.18 4.11
N GLY A 134 -14.44 -16.28 4.64
CA GLY A 134 -14.51 -16.01 6.07
C GLY A 134 -15.68 -16.71 6.75
N GLN A 135 -16.53 -17.40 5.98
CA GLN A 135 -17.72 -18.06 6.48
C GLN A 135 -17.40 -19.51 6.88
N THR A 136 -18.05 -19.97 7.94
CA THR A 136 -18.04 -21.38 8.34
C THR A 136 -19.12 -22.13 7.58
N ASN A 137 -18.71 -23.08 6.75
CA ASN A 137 -19.59 -24.03 6.07
C ASN A 137 -19.28 -25.45 6.57
N ASN A 138 -20.30 -26.28 6.73
CA ASN A 138 -20.13 -27.64 7.25
C ASN A 138 -19.43 -28.55 6.23
N GLU A 139 -19.60 -28.30 4.93
CA GLU A 139 -19.01 -29.11 3.85
C GLU A 139 -17.48 -29.02 3.83
N ASP A 140 -16.93 -27.85 4.20
CA ASP A 140 -15.49 -27.59 4.18
C ASP A 140 -14.81 -27.95 5.51
N GLU A 141 -15.58 -28.27 6.56
CA GLU A 141 -15.05 -28.43 7.91
C GLU A 141 -14.08 -29.62 8.00
N GLU A 142 -14.36 -30.71 7.30
CA GLU A 142 -13.48 -31.88 7.26
C GLU A 142 -12.11 -31.54 6.63
N GLU A 143 -12.10 -30.84 5.49
CA GLU A 143 -10.88 -30.41 4.82
C GLU A 143 -10.05 -29.46 5.70
N ILE A 144 -10.71 -28.50 6.35
CA ILE A 144 -10.04 -27.55 7.25
C ILE A 144 -9.48 -28.26 8.48
N GLU A 145 -10.19 -29.26 9.00
CA GLU A 145 -9.69 -30.05 10.12
C GLU A 145 -8.44 -30.86 9.76
N ASP A 146 -8.37 -31.39 8.55
CA ASP A 146 -7.18 -32.09 8.07
C ASP A 146 -5.99 -31.15 7.86
N TYR A 147 -6.22 -29.91 7.43
CA TYR A 147 -5.18 -28.87 7.40
C TYR A 147 -4.65 -28.53 8.79
N VAL A 148 -5.54 -28.42 9.79
CA VAL A 148 -5.13 -28.18 11.18
C VAL A 148 -4.30 -29.33 11.73
N LYS A 149 -4.75 -30.58 11.56
CA LYS A 149 -3.98 -31.77 12.00
C LYS A 149 -2.61 -31.83 11.37
N THR A 150 -2.51 -31.50 10.08
CA THR A 150 -1.22 -31.46 9.37
C THR A 150 -0.31 -30.38 9.95
N MET A 151 -0.86 -29.22 10.28
CA MET A 151 -0.09 -28.15 10.94
C MET A 151 0.37 -28.56 12.35
N GLU A 152 -0.47 -29.24 13.14
CA GLU A 152 -0.07 -29.79 14.46
C GLU A 152 1.07 -30.80 14.32
N LYS A 153 1.02 -31.65 13.29
CA LYS A 153 2.11 -32.59 12.97
C LYS A 153 3.41 -31.86 12.62
N LEU A 154 3.35 -30.76 11.88
CA LEU A 154 4.52 -29.93 11.55
C LEU A 154 5.08 -29.21 12.77
N LEU A 155 4.22 -28.74 13.67
CA LEU A 155 4.63 -28.11 14.92
C LEU A 155 5.21 -29.10 15.93
N GLY A 156 4.94 -30.41 15.77
CA GLY A 156 5.30 -31.43 16.75
C GLY A 156 4.51 -31.34 18.07
N ARG A 157 3.41 -30.57 18.08
CA ARG A 157 2.53 -30.38 19.24
C ARG A 157 1.09 -30.08 18.81
N ASN A 158 0.15 -30.42 19.67
CA ASN A 158 -1.25 -30.04 19.47
C ASN A 158 -1.45 -28.54 19.72
N ILE A 159 -2.32 -27.92 18.93
CA ILE A 159 -2.71 -26.53 19.10
C ILE A 159 -3.78 -26.47 20.20
N PRO A 160 -3.70 -25.52 21.16
CA PRO A 160 -4.69 -25.41 22.23
C PRO A 160 -6.12 -25.26 21.69
N LEU A 161 -7.07 -25.93 22.34
CA LEU A 161 -8.48 -25.92 21.96
C LEU A 161 -9.14 -24.55 22.22
N GLY A 162 -10.16 -24.25 21.41
CA GLY A 162 -10.99 -23.04 21.53
C GLY A 162 -10.48 -21.88 20.68
N LYS A 163 -10.96 -20.68 21.00
CA LYS A 163 -10.62 -19.43 20.32
C LYS A 163 -9.72 -18.57 21.20
N GLY A 164 -8.57 -18.19 20.67
CA GLY A 164 -7.61 -17.29 21.30
C GLY A 164 -7.83 -15.85 20.87
N SER A 165 -7.07 -14.95 21.49
CA SER A 165 -7.10 -13.50 21.22
C SER A 165 -6.32 -13.10 19.95
N ALA A 166 -5.54 -14.00 19.36
CA ALA A 166 -4.78 -13.72 18.15
C ALA A 166 -5.69 -13.53 16.93
N ARG A 167 -5.27 -12.65 16.01
CA ARG A 167 -5.94 -12.41 14.73
C ARG A 167 -4.98 -12.75 13.59
N SER A 168 -5.43 -13.57 12.65
CA SER A 168 -4.70 -13.86 11.42
C SER A 168 -4.84 -12.72 10.42
N LEU A 169 -3.80 -12.51 9.63
CA LEU A 169 -3.86 -11.70 8.41
C LEU A 169 -4.74 -12.41 7.38
N ARG A 170 -5.80 -11.72 6.92
CA ARG A 170 -6.66 -12.20 5.82
C ARG A 170 -6.77 -11.12 4.76
N LEU A 171 -5.76 -11.05 3.89
CA LEU A 171 -5.49 -9.90 3.01
C LEU A 171 -6.66 -9.50 2.09
N THR A 172 -7.57 -10.42 1.79
CA THR A 172 -8.71 -10.20 0.89
C THR A 172 -10.05 -10.02 1.60
N LEU A 173 -10.11 -10.31 2.91
CA LEU A 173 -11.34 -10.27 3.71
C LEU A 173 -11.29 -9.21 4.80
N ASP A 174 -10.11 -8.94 5.35
CA ASP A 174 -9.93 -7.90 6.35
C ASP A 174 -10.13 -6.51 5.73
N LYS A 175 -10.69 -5.60 6.53
CA LYS A 175 -10.87 -4.20 6.13
C LYS A 175 -9.53 -3.57 5.76
N VAL A 176 -9.53 -2.81 4.68
CA VAL A 176 -8.35 -2.06 4.25
C VAL A 176 -8.28 -0.76 5.04
N ASP A 177 -7.25 -0.62 5.88
CA ASP A 177 -6.98 0.62 6.61
C ASP A 177 -6.45 1.70 5.65
N CYS A 178 -7.38 2.43 5.03
CA CYS A 178 -7.06 3.52 4.11
C CYS A 178 -6.78 4.81 4.88
N LEU A 179 -5.53 5.26 4.86
CA LEU A 179 -5.16 6.58 5.37
C LEU A 179 -5.39 7.66 4.30
N HIS A 180 -5.93 8.80 4.72
CA HIS A 180 -6.03 9.96 3.86
C HIS A 180 -4.65 10.57 3.62
N ARG A 181 -4.29 10.72 2.35
CA ARG A 181 -3.14 11.51 1.91
C ARG A 181 -3.68 12.81 1.33
N SER A 182 -3.30 13.94 1.91
CA SER A 182 -3.75 15.26 1.50
C SER A 182 -3.27 15.62 0.08
N LEU A 183 -3.94 16.55 -0.61
CA LEU A 183 -3.41 17.13 -1.84
C LEU A 183 -2.02 17.72 -1.62
N LEU A 184 -1.74 18.26 -0.42
CA LEU A 184 -0.43 18.79 -0.10
C LEU A 184 0.64 17.70 -0.13
N TRP A 185 0.31 16.51 0.39
CA TRP A 185 1.20 15.36 0.29
C TRP A 185 1.44 14.97 -1.17
N TYR A 186 0.37 14.91 -1.99
CA TYR A 186 0.51 14.62 -3.42
C TYR A 186 1.31 15.69 -4.17
N LEU A 187 1.22 16.96 -3.77
CA LEU A 187 2.05 18.05 -4.29
C LEU A 187 3.53 17.84 -3.93
N CYS A 188 3.83 17.45 -2.69
CA CYS A 188 5.20 17.09 -2.28
C CYS A 188 5.75 15.93 -3.11
N VAL A 189 4.95 14.88 -3.32
CA VAL A 189 5.32 13.74 -4.19
C VAL A 189 5.59 14.20 -5.62
N TYR A 190 4.73 15.08 -6.17
CA TYR A 190 4.90 15.65 -7.51
C TYR A 190 6.20 16.46 -7.64
N ILE A 191 6.56 17.26 -6.63
CA ILE A 191 7.82 18.01 -6.62
C ILE A 191 9.01 17.05 -6.63
N VAL A 192 9.01 16.03 -5.76
CA VAL A 192 10.09 15.02 -5.72
C VAL A 192 10.19 14.26 -7.04
N ASP A 193 9.06 13.88 -7.63
CA ASP A 193 9.01 13.24 -8.94
C ASP A 193 9.61 14.14 -10.03
N THR A 194 9.30 15.44 -10.00
CA THR A 194 9.84 16.43 -10.93
C THR A 194 11.35 16.56 -10.81
N ILE A 195 11.87 16.68 -9.59
CA ILE A 195 13.32 16.73 -9.33
C ILE A 195 13.98 15.46 -9.84
N THR A 196 13.39 14.29 -9.56
CA THR A 196 13.89 13.00 -10.02
C THR A 196 13.95 12.94 -11.54
N TYR A 197 12.89 13.37 -12.22
CA TYR A 197 12.82 13.38 -13.67
C TYR A 197 13.96 14.20 -14.29
N TRP A 198 14.17 15.43 -13.82
CA TRP A 198 15.26 16.28 -14.30
C TRP A 198 16.64 15.72 -13.95
N SER A 199 16.81 15.17 -12.75
CA SER A 199 18.05 14.51 -12.35
C SER A 199 18.39 13.33 -13.25
N MET A 200 17.42 12.47 -13.56
CA MET A 200 17.62 11.33 -14.44
C MET A 200 17.97 11.77 -15.88
N LEU A 201 17.27 12.79 -16.42
CA LEU A 201 17.62 13.36 -17.72
C LEU A 201 19.03 13.95 -17.74
N HIS A 202 19.42 14.70 -16.72
CA HIS A 202 20.76 15.27 -16.59
C HIS A 202 21.85 14.18 -16.57
N ASN A 203 21.55 13.01 -16.00
CA ASN A 203 22.44 11.86 -15.93
C ASN A 203 22.41 10.96 -17.19
N GLY A 204 21.82 11.44 -18.29
CA GLY A 204 21.81 10.75 -19.59
C GLY A 204 20.80 9.61 -19.69
N PHE A 205 19.85 9.52 -18.77
CA PHE A 205 18.73 8.58 -18.89
C PHE A 205 17.61 9.18 -19.72
N HIS A 206 16.95 8.34 -20.52
CA HIS A 206 15.75 8.66 -21.26
C HIS A 206 14.56 7.93 -20.64
N PHE A 207 13.46 8.64 -20.43
CA PHE A 207 12.24 8.07 -19.87
C PHE A 207 11.41 7.40 -20.96
N HIS A 208 11.18 6.10 -20.91
CA HIS A 208 10.28 5.39 -21.81
C HIS A 208 8.87 5.36 -21.23
N ARG A 209 7.96 6.11 -21.85
CA ARG A 209 6.56 6.22 -21.41
C ARG A 209 5.67 5.15 -22.04
N THR A 210 4.53 4.90 -21.41
CA THR A 210 3.43 4.13 -22.01
C THR A 210 2.51 5.04 -22.84
N SER A 211 1.38 4.49 -23.33
CA SER A 211 0.37 5.26 -24.07
C SER A 211 -0.11 6.50 -23.29
N ILE A 212 -0.32 7.60 -24.01
CA ILE A 212 -0.79 8.88 -23.45
C ILE A 212 -2.13 8.71 -22.74
N ALA A 213 -3.00 7.80 -23.22
CA ALA A 213 -4.29 7.55 -22.58
C ALA A 213 -4.15 7.12 -21.11
N ARG A 214 -3.05 6.42 -20.76
CA ARG A 214 -2.77 5.97 -19.39
C ARG A 214 -2.34 7.08 -18.45
N PHE A 215 -1.99 8.26 -18.97
CA PHE A 215 -1.76 9.44 -18.14
C PHE A 215 -2.97 9.73 -17.24
N PHE A 216 -4.19 9.60 -17.76
CA PHE A 216 -5.44 9.87 -17.03
C PHE A 216 -5.84 8.75 -16.08
N THR A 217 -5.19 7.59 -16.13
CA THR A 217 -5.45 6.47 -15.21
C THR A 217 -4.52 6.48 -13.99
N LEU A 218 -3.59 7.43 -13.92
CA LEU A 218 -2.60 7.53 -12.85
C LEU A 218 -2.92 8.70 -11.92
N PHE A 219 -2.80 8.46 -10.62
CA PHE A 219 -2.89 9.51 -9.61
C PHE A 219 -1.71 9.42 -8.63
N PRO A 220 -1.00 10.54 -8.34
CA PRO A 220 -1.17 11.86 -8.94
C PRO A 220 -0.80 11.85 -10.43
N LEU A 221 -1.38 12.78 -11.19
CA LEU A 221 -1.03 12.95 -12.61
C LEU A 221 0.47 13.27 -12.73
N ARG A 222 1.13 12.71 -13.75
CA ARG A 222 2.57 12.95 -14.02
C ARG A 222 2.80 13.65 -15.36
N PRO A 223 2.54 14.96 -15.48
CA PRO A 223 2.64 15.70 -16.75
C PRO A 223 3.97 15.53 -17.49
N LEU A 224 5.07 15.37 -16.74
CA LEU A 224 6.41 15.17 -17.31
C LEU A 224 6.51 13.91 -18.19
N THR A 225 5.62 12.94 -17.99
CA THR A 225 5.54 11.76 -18.87
C THR A 225 5.15 12.14 -20.29
N LEU A 226 4.38 13.22 -20.49
CA LEU A 226 3.95 13.70 -21.80
C LEU A 226 5.10 14.33 -22.60
N LEU A 227 6.16 14.78 -21.92
CA LEU A 227 7.32 15.40 -22.55
C LEU A 227 8.26 14.38 -23.20
N SER A 228 8.14 13.09 -22.83
CA SER A 228 9.01 12.08 -23.41
C SER A 228 8.57 11.67 -24.82
N THR A 229 9.54 11.65 -25.73
CA THR A 229 9.41 11.11 -27.08
C THR A 229 9.60 9.59 -27.14
N TYR A 230 10.20 8.99 -26.12
CA TYR A 230 10.53 7.56 -26.11
C TYR A 230 9.34 6.72 -25.65
N HIS A 231 8.96 5.74 -26.46
CA HIS A 231 7.88 4.81 -26.15
C HIS A 231 8.43 3.50 -25.56
N SER A 232 7.74 2.97 -24.56
CA SER A 232 8.01 1.63 -24.04
C SER A 232 7.48 0.59 -25.02
N PRO A 233 8.25 -0.46 -25.38
CA PRO A 233 7.73 -1.57 -26.16
C PRO A 233 6.74 -2.42 -25.36
N ALA A 234 6.74 -2.32 -24.03
CA ALA A 234 5.84 -3.03 -23.14
C ALA A 234 4.62 -2.16 -22.80
N GLU A 235 3.44 -2.77 -22.83
CA GLU A 235 2.18 -2.04 -22.68
C GLU A 235 2.00 -1.42 -21.28
N HIS A 236 2.46 -2.11 -20.23
CA HIS A 236 2.25 -1.73 -18.83
C HIS A 236 3.51 -1.29 -18.07
N LEU A 237 4.63 -1.12 -18.76
CA LEU A 237 5.90 -0.83 -18.10
C LEU A 237 6.47 0.50 -18.58
N THR A 238 6.72 1.41 -17.64
CA THR A 238 7.56 2.60 -17.86
C THR A 238 8.93 2.36 -17.24
N TYR A 239 9.99 2.87 -17.86
CA TYR A 239 11.34 2.72 -17.34
C TYR A 239 12.24 3.87 -17.75
N TRP A 240 13.37 4.01 -17.06
CA TRP A 240 14.46 4.90 -17.46
C TRP A 240 15.56 4.07 -18.10
N HIS A 241 16.12 4.54 -19.20
CA HIS A 241 17.17 3.85 -19.93
C HIS A 241 18.31 4.80 -20.28
N ARG A 242 19.52 4.43 -19.90
CA ARG A 242 20.76 5.06 -20.32
C ARG A 242 21.49 4.08 -21.24
N PRO A 243 21.85 4.48 -22.49
CA PRO A 243 22.54 3.58 -23.40
C PRO A 243 23.82 3.01 -22.79
N HIS A 244 24.00 1.69 -22.92
CA HIS A 244 25.20 1.01 -22.43
C HIS A 244 26.39 1.34 -23.34
N SER A 245 27.46 1.88 -22.75
CA SER A 245 28.67 2.30 -23.49
C SER A 245 29.84 1.31 -23.36
N SER A 246 29.83 0.45 -22.34
CA SER A 246 30.93 -0.48 -22.08
C SER A 246 30.90 -1.67 -23.03
N LYS A 247 32.06 -2.01 -23.60
CA LYS A 247 32.22 -3.22 -24.44
C LYS A 247 32.57 -4.47 -23.63
N THR A 248 32.92 -4.30 -22.35
CA THR A 248 33.45 -5.38 -21.50
C THR A 248 32.54 -5.72 -20.33
N GLN A 249 31.69 -4.77 -19.92
CA GLN A 249 30.76 -4.97 -18.81
C GLN A 249 29.36 -5.31 -19.33
N LEU A 250 28.58 -6.01 -18.49
CA LEU A 250 27.18 -6.32 -18.76
C LEU A 250 26.28 -5.12 -18.45
N PRO A 251 25.13 -4.97 -19.13
CA PRO A 251 24.14 -3.97 -18.78
C PRO A 251 23.54 -4.24 -17.39
N VAL A 252 23.15 -3.17 -16.70
CA VAL A 252 22.57 -3.24 -15.34
C VAL A 252 21.06 -3.04 -15.39
N LEU A 253 20.31 -3.96 -14.78
CA LEU A 253 18.88 -3.80 -14.51
C LEU A 253 18.68 -3.41 -13.04
N PHE A 254 18.15 -2.20 -12.81
CA PHE A 254 17.82 -1.71 -11.49
C PHE A 254 16.31 -1.65 -11.28
N ILE A 255 15.82 -2.36 -10.25
CA ILE A 255 14.41 -2.38 -9.86
C ILE A 255 14.32 -1.88 -8.43
N HIS A 256 13.62 -0.77 -8.21
CA HIS A 256 13.42 -0.22 -6.87
C HIS A 256 12.16 -0.80 -6.21
N GLY A 257 12.16 -0.83 -4.88
CA GLY A 257 11.00 -1.24 -4.08
C GLY A 257 9.96 -0.13 -3.88
N ILE A 258 9.11 -0.33 -2.87
CA ILE A 258 8.08 0.65 -2.48
C ILE A 258 8.74 1.86 -1.82
N GLY A 259 8.41 3.07 -2.27
CA GLY A 259 8.98 4.32 -1.76
C GLY A 259 8.56 5.54 -2.56
N ILE A 260 9.37 6.61 -2.51
CA ILE A 260 9.12 7.88 -3.22
C ILE A 260 9.71 7.88 -4.65
N GLY A 261 9.62 6.72 -5.33
CA GLY A 261 10.22 6.52 -6.65
C GLY A 261 11.75 6.44 -6.62
N LEU A 262 12.38 6.88 -7.73
CA LEU A 262 13.83 6.76 -7.93
C LEU A 262 14.67 7.83 -7.21
N TYR A 263 14.04 8.85 -6.61
CA TYR A 263 14.74 9.96 -5.95
C TYR A 263 15.88 9.52 -5.00
N PRO A 264 15.68 8.54 -4.10
CA PRO A 264 16.75 8.14 -3.16
C PRO A 264 17.96 7.48 -3.84
N TYR A 265 17.81 7.08 -5.11
CA TYR A 265 18.80 6.32 -5.85
C TYR A 265 19.49 7.16 -6.94
N THR A 266 19.12 8.44 -7.12
CA THR A 266 19.66 9.27 -8.20
C THR A 266 21.19 9.39 -8.13
N ASN A 267 21.76 9.53 -6.92
CA ASN A 267 23.22 9.57 -6.74
C ASN A 267 23.87 8.25 -7.18
N PHE A 268 23.35 7.11 -6.70
CA PHE A 268 23.84 5.79 -7.10
C PHE A 268 23.73 5.55 -8.61
N LEU A 269 22.63 6.01 -9.23
CA LEU A 269 22.41 5.86 -10.67
C LEU A 269 23.23 6.85 -11.51
N SER A 270 23.67 7.96 -10.91
CA SER A 270 24.54 8.94 -11.56
C SER A 270 25.99 8.49 -11.67
N ASP A 271 26.40 7.53 -10.83
CA ASP A 271 27.74 6.96 -10.88
C ASP A 271 28.02 6.34 -12.26
N LYS A 272 29.25 6.60 -12.74
CA LYS A 272 29.73 6.21 -14.07
C LYS A 272 30.61 4.99 -14.01
#